data_AF-A0A0F9DLY7-F1
#
_entry.id   AF-A0A0F9DLY7-F1
#
_cell.length_a   1.000
_cell.length_b   1.000
_cell.length_c   1.000
_cell.angle_alpha   90.00
_cell.angle_beta   90.00
_cell.angle_gamma   90.00
#
_symmetry.space_group_name_H-M   'P 1'
#
loop_
_entity.id
_entity.type
_entity.pdbx_description
1 polymer ?
#
loop_
_entity_poly.entity_id
_entity_poly.type
_entity_poly.pdbx_seq_one_letter_code
_entity_poly.pdbx_strand_id
1 'polypeptide(L)'
;PDGITWTAQSAAEVSTWQAITFGNGLFVAVSNGGTNRVMTSPDSITWTARAATEANNWRVVTFGNGLFVAVSFNGTNRVMTSPDGITWTARAAAEANGWLSVTFGNNLFAAVSGDGTNQVMTSPDGINWISQSAAEANDWQDVTFGNDLLVAVSIDGTNQVMTSSGHFATKTAFDVASLAGIDVAVHGGIEHGEMEHGQIGEQGITLIANYIDEDKDIGFDTGATLRSTFFVGGNPIGTFANVLKAREDEFRQLILKIKPVSSIGYLFINFN
;
A
#
# COMPACT_ATOMS: atom_id res chain seq x y z
N PRO A 1 -4.61 1.05 -25.58
CA PRO A 1 -5.07 -0.31 -25.98
C PRO A 1 -6.59 -0.32 -26.13
N ASP A 2 -7.12 -1.00 -27.16
CA ASP A 2 -8.57 -1.05 -27.46
C ASP A 2 -9.33 -2.14 -26.68
N GLY A 3 -8.62 -3.16 -26.17
CA GLY A 3 -9.19 -4.31 -25.48
C GLY A 3 -9.96 -5.28 -26.40
N ILE A 4 -9.97 -5.03 -27.71
CA ILE A 4 -10.77 -5.78 -28.69
C ILE A 4 -9.88 -6.72 -29.50
N THR A 5 -8.72 -6.26 -29.94
CA THR A 5 -7.83 -7.03 -30.81
C THR A 5 -6.73 -7.71 -30.00
N TRP A 6 -6.64 -9.04 -30.11
CA TRP A 6 -5.65 -9.85 -29.40
C TRP A 6 -4.75 -10.59 -30.38
N THR A 7 -3.43 -10.55 -30.16
CA THR A 7 -2.43 -11.22 -30.99
C THR A 7 -1.68 -12.25 -30.15
N ALA A 8 -1.65 -13.50 -30.62
CA ALA A 8 -0.91 -14.57 -29.94
C ALA A 8 0.60 -14.35 -30.07
N GLN A 9 1.33 -14.51 -28.96
CA GLN A 9 2.79 -14.47 -28.90
C GLN A 9 3.33 -15.82 -28.41
N SER A 10 4.54 -16.16 -28.82
CA SER A 10 5.23 -17.36 -28.33
C SER A 10 5.83 -17.11 -26.94
N ALA A 11 5.60 -18.03 -26.01
CA ALA A 11 6.31 -18.06 -24.74
C ALA A 11 7.78 -18.48 -24.94
N ALA A 12 8.63 -18.21 -23.94
CA ALA A 12 10.04 -18.59 -24.00
C ALA A 12 10.25 -20.12 -24.03
N GLU A 13 9.34 -20.86 -23.39
CA GLU A 13 9.30 -22.32 -23.41
C GLU A 13 7.88 -22.84 -23.13
N VAL A 14 7.65 -24.13 -23.45
CA VAL A 14 6.40 -24.82 -23.12
C VAL A 14 6.38 -25.14 -21.64
N SER A 15 5.46 -24.50 -20.91
CA SER A 15 5.28 -24.68 -19.47
C SER A 15 3.86 -24.29 -19.06
N THR A 16 3.50 -24.56 -17.82
CA THR A 16 2.21 -24.16 -17.23
C THR A 16 2.35 -22.79 -16.57
N TRP A 17 2.44 -21.73 -17.38
CA TRP A 17 2.50 -20.35 -16.90
C TRP A 17 1.22 -20.00 -16.11
N GLN A 18 1.37 -19.50 -14.88
CA GLN A 18 0.27 -19.33 -13.93
C GLN A 18 -0.13 -17.87 -13.73
N ALA A 19 0.87 -17.00 -13.61
CA ALA A 19 0.67 -15.59 -13.31
C ALA A 19 1.73 -14.74 -13.98
N ILE A 20 1.40 -13.47 -14.16
CA ILE A 20 2.25 -12.44 -14.75
C ILE A 20 2.08 -11.14 -13.96
N THR A 21 3.16 -10.39 -13.81
CA THR A 21 3.14 -9.02 -13.30
C THR A 21 3.99 -8.12 -14.19
N PHE A 22 3.77 -6.81 -14.08
CA PHE A 22 4.62 -5.80 -14.70
C PHE A 22 5.18 -4.88 -13.62
N GLY A 23 6.49 -4.71 -13.63
CA GLY A 23 7.21 -3.91 -12.64
C GLY A 23 8.60 -3.58 -13.13
N ASN A 24 9.18 -2.48 -12.68
CA ASN A 24 10.55 -2.08 -13.06
C ASN A 24 10.82 -2.11 -14.58
N GLY A 25 9.81 -1.81 -15.42
CA GLY A 25 9.92 -1.86 -16.88
C GLY A 25 9.97 -3.27 -17.49
N LEU A 26 9.63 -4.31 -16.74
CA LEU A 26 9.75 -5.71 -17.16
C LEU A 26 8.46 -6.49 -16.86
N PHE A 27 7.99 -7.25 -17.84
CA PHE A 27 6.98 -8.28 -17.62
C PHE A 27 7.66 -9.54 -17.06
N VAL A 28 7.10 -10.09 -15.99
CA VAL A 28 7.62 -11.28 -15.30
C VAL A 28 6.48 -12.27 -15.12
N ALA A 29 6.65 -13.47 -15.63
CA ALA A 29 5.69 -14.56 -15.47
C ALA A 29 6.34 -15.75 -14.73
N VAL A 30 5.53 -16.46 -13.94
CA VAL A 30 5.95 -17.66 -13.18
C VAL A 30 5.14 -18.88 -13.58
N SER A 31 5.69 -20.08 -13.40
CA SER A 31 5.02 -21.34 -13.73
C SER A 31 5.00 -22.34 -12.57
N ASN A 32 4.04 -23.26 -12.60
CA ASN A 32 3.95 -24.35 -11.63
C ASN A 32 4.73 -25.62 -12.03
N GLY A 33 5.46 -25.58 -13.15
CA GLY A 33 6.14 -26.73 -13.74
C GLY A 33 7.16 -26.31 -14.80
N GLY A 34 7.75 -27.28 -15.50
CA GLY A 34 8.80 -27.03 -16.50
C GLY A 34 10.19 -26.83 -15.89
N THR A 35 11.16 -26.60 -16.78
CA THR A 35 12.58 -26.47 -16.45
C THR A 35 12.88 -25.07 -15.93
N ASN A 36 12.46 -24.04 -16.67
CA ASN A 36 12.62 -22.64 -16.29
C ASN A 36 11.27 -22.13 -15.82
N ARG A 37 11.13 -21.88 -14.51
CA ARG A 37 9.84 -21.52 -13.91
C ARG A 37 9.57 -20.03 -13.81
N VAL A 38 10.38 -19.25 -14.52
CA VAL A 38 10.22 -17.81 -14.71
C VAL A 38 10.44 -17.51 -16.19
N MET A 39 9.71 -16.55 -16.74
CA MET A 39 10.10 -15.91 -17.99
C MET A 39 9.88 -14.40 -17.91
N THR A 40 10.70 -13.67 -18.65
CA THR A 40 10.71 -12.20 -18.63
C THR A 40 10.63 -11.62 -20.03
N SER A 41 9.96 -10.48 -20.19
CA SER A 41 9.91 -9.75 -21.45
C SER A 41 9.93 -8.24 -21.20
N PRO A 42 10.77 -7.46 -21.91
CA PRO A 42 10.75 -6.00 -21.83
C PRO A 42 9.70 -5.37 -22.76
N ASP A 43 9.19 -6.11 -23.75
CA ASP A 43 8.40 -5.59 -24.87
C ASP A 43 7.05 -6.33 -25.07
N SER A 44 6.72 -7.27 -24.19
CA SER A 44 5.56 -8.18 -24.25
C SER A 44 5.53 -9.16 -25.45
N ILE A 45 6.56 -9.16 -26.28
CA ILE A 45 6.65 -9.95 -27.52
C ILE A 45 7.76 -10.99 -27.41
N THR A 46 8.96 -10.54 -27.05
CA THR A 46 10.15 -11.37 -26.93
C THR A 46 10.28 -11.84 -25.49
N TRP A 47 10.12 -13.14 -25.26
CA TRP A 47 10.20 -13.75 -23.94
C TRP A 47 11.51 -14.50 -23.74
N THR A 48 12.14 -14.33 -22.58
CA THR A 48 13.36 -15.02 -22.18
C THR A 48 13.08 -15.92 -20.98
N ALA A 49 13.42 -17.21 -21.07
CA ALA A 49 13.30 -18.17 -19.97
C ALA A 49 14.36 -17.87 -18.89
N ARG A 50 13.96 -17.92 -17.62
CA ARG A 50 14.81 -17.68 -16.45
C ARG A 50 14.64 -18.81 -15.44
N ALA A 51 15.74 -19.20 -14.80
CA ALA A 51 15.70 -20.18 -13.73
C ALA A 51 14.98 -19.59 -12.50
N ALA A 52 14.08 -20.36 -11.89
CA ALA A 52 13.61 -20.08 -10.54
C ALA A 52 14.64 -20.59 -9.52
N THR A 53 14.52 -20.15 -8.26
CA THR A 53 15.41 -20.63 -7.18
C THR A 53 15.18 -22.09 -6.82
N GLU A 54 13.94 -22.55 -6.95
CA GLU A 54 13.54 -23.90 -6.60
C GLU A 54 12.53 -24.45 -7.60
N ALA A 55 12.49 -25.79 -7.69
CA ALA A 55 11.50 -26.53 -8.45
C ALA A 55 10.16 -26.63 -7.67
N ASN A 56 9.64 -25.49 -7.22
CA ASN A 56 8.33 -25.36 -6.58
C ASN A 56 7.22 -24.98 -7.57
N ASN A 57 5.98 -25.20 -7.16
CA ASN A 57 4.79 -24.82 -7.91
C ASN A 57 4.51 -23.33 -7.70
N TRP A 58 5.21 -22.46 -8.41
CA TRP A 58 5.01 -21.00 -8.32
C TRP A 58 3.64 -20.62 -8.88
N ARG A 59 2.82 -19.96 -8.06
CA ARG A 59 1.41 -19.68 -8.35
C ARG A 59 1.18 -18.25 -8.80
N VAL A 60 1.65 -17.30 -8.01
CA VAL A 60 1.42 -15.87 -8.22
C VAL A 60 2.72 -15.11 -8.05
N VAL A 61 2.87 -14.05 -8.84
CA VAL A 61 3.96 -13.07 -8.73
C VAL A 61 3.36 -11.67 -8.69
N THR A 62 3.89 -10.82 -7.83
CA THR A 62 3.53 -9.40 -7.73
C THR A 62 4.79 -8.54 -7.72
N PHE A 63 4.63 -7.24 -7.99
CA PHE A 63 5.69 -6.25 -7.90
C PHE A 63 5.28 -5.11 -6.98
N GLY A 64 6.12 -4.81 -6.00
CA GLY A 64 5.87 -3.77 -5.01
C GLY A 64 7.16 -3.37 -4.33
N ASN A 65 7.25 -2.14 -3.82
CA ASN A 65 8.46 -1.66 -3.11
C ASN A 65 9.79 -1.92 -3.85
N GLY A 66 9.80 -1.85 -5.19
CA GLY A 66 10.98 -2.14 -6.00
C GLY A 66 11.39 -3.62 -6.10
N LEU A 67 10.52 -4.55 -5.67
CA LEU A 67 10.82 -5.97 -5.56
C LEU A 67 9.72 -6.82 -6.21
N PHE A 68 10.12 -7.78 -7.03
CA PHE A 68 9.26 -8.89 -7.44
C PHE A 68 9.19 -9.93 -6.33
N VAL A 69 7.98 -10.38 -6.03
CA VAL A 69 7.70 -11.38 -5.00
C VAL A 69 6.81 -12.45 -5.61
N ALA A 70 7.24 -13.70 -5.57
CA ALA A 70 6.44 -14.85 -5.99
C ALA A 70 6.22 -15.81 -4.83
N VAL A 71 5.03 -16.41 -4.79
CA VAL A 71 4.65 -17.42 -3.78
C VAL A 71 4.33 -18.76 -4.45
N SER A 72 4.56 -19.85 -3.72
CA SER A 72 4.30 -21.21 -4.22
C SER A 72 3.34 -22.00 -3.35
N PHE A 73 2.68 -22.96 -4.00
CA PHE A 73 1.78 -23.92 -3.35
C PHE A 73 2.54 -24.99 -2.53
N ASN A 74 3.80 -25.27 -2.87
CA ASN A 74 4.60 -26.32 -2.25
C ASN A 74 6.08 -25.94 -2.18
N GLY A 75 6.88 -26.84 -1.60
CA GLY A 75 8.33 -26.72 -1.51
C GLY A 75 8.82 -26.30 -0.13
N THR A 76 10.14 -26.19 0.01
CA THR A 76 10.77 -25.76 1.27
C THR A 76 10.69 -24.26 1.43
N ASN A 77 11.19 -23.50 0.43
CA ASN A 77 11.09 -22.04 0.42
C ASN A 77 9.92 -21.62 -0.48
N ARG A 78 8.79 -21.33 0.15
CA ARG A 78 7.54 -21.04 -0.57
C ARG A 78 7.39 -19.58 -1.03
N VAL A 79 8.46 -18.80 -0.89
CA VAL A 79 8.57 -17.45 -1.42
C VAL A 79 9.87 -17.33 -2.21
N MET A 80 9.88 -16.58 -3.30
CA MET A 80 11.11 -16.11 -3.91
C MET A 80 10.99 -14.63 -4.27
N THR A 81 12.12 -13.93 -4.23
CA THR A 81 12.20 -12.47 -4.43
C THR A 81 13.25 -12.11 -5.46
N SER A 82 13.03 -11.03 -6.20
CA SER A 82 14.00 -10.52 -7.16
C SER A 82 13.87 -9.01 -7.35
N PRO A 83 14.95 -8.22 -7.31
CA PRO A 83 14.90 -6.79 -7.64
C PRO A 83 14.86 -6.52 -9.15
N ASP A 84 15.26 -7.48 -9.98
CA ASP A 84 15.43 -7.31 -11.44
C ASP A 84 14.57 -8.25 -12.29
N GLY A 85 13.86 -9.20 -11.65
CA GLY A 85 13.04 -10.22 -12.31
C GLY A 85 13.86 -11.35 -12.97
N ILE A 86 15.20 -11.28 -12.90
CA ILE A 86 16.14 -12.17 -13.58
C ILE A 86 16.82 -13.10 -12.57
N THR A 87 17.38 -12.52 -11.51
CA THR A 87 18.07 -13.27 -10.45
C THR A 87 17.17 -13.34 -9.23
N TRP A 88 16.82 -14.56 -8.84
CA TRP A 88 15.88 -14.81 -7.75
C TRP A 88 16.59 -15.31 -6.50
N THR A 89 16.05 -14.97 -5.33
CA THR A 89 16.49 -15.44 -4.02
C THR A 89 15.33 -16.16 -3.34
N ALA A 90 15.55 -17.41 -2.93
CA ALA A 90 14.60 -18.20 -2.15
C ALA A 90 14.43 -17.59 -0.75
N ARG A 91 13.18 -17.53 -0.26
CA ARG A 91 12.80 -17.00 1.05
C ARG A 91 11.88 -17.99 1.75
N ALA A 92 12.04 -18.09 3.07
CA ALA A 92 11.10 -18.83 3.89
C ALA A 92 9.75 -18.10 3.92
N ALA A 93 8.66 -18.86 3.79
CA ALA A 93 7.33 -18.36 4.13
C ALA A 93 7.14 -18.38 5.65
N ALA A 94 6.11 -17.66 6.13
CA ALA A 94 5.79 -17.67 7.56
C ALA A 94 5.32 -19.05 8.06
N GLU A 95 4.65 -19.82 7.17
CA GLU A 95 4.12 -21.16 7.46
C GLU A 95 4.29 -22.07 6.25
N ALA A 96 4.16 -23.38 6.49
CA ALA A 96 4.26 -24.41 5.47
C ALA A 96 2.96 -24.66 4.69
N ASN A 97 2.15 -23.62 4.49
CA ASN A 97 0.88 -23.67 3.76
C ASN A 97 1.08 -23.57 2.25
N GLY A 98 0.07 -23.96 1.47
CA GLY A 98 -0.02 -23.70 0.04
C GLY A 98 -0.50 -22.28 -0.24
N TRP A 99 0.44 -21.36 -0.51
CA TRP A 99 0.12 -19.97 -0.81
C TRP A 99 -0.44 -19.82 -2.23
N LEU A 100 -1.66 -19.30 -2.33
CA LEU A 100 -2.44 -19.29 -3.58
C LEU A 100 -2.41 -17.94 -4.28
N SER A 101 -2.36 -16.85 -3.53
CA SER A 101 -2.28 -15.49 -4.08
C SER A 101 -1.44 -14.57 -3.20
N VAL A 102 -0.86 -13.53 -3.81
CA VAL A 102 -0.09 -12.48 -3.15
C VAL A 102 -0.34 -11.14 -3.84
N THR A 103 -0.52 -10.09 -3.04
CA THR A 103 -0.68 -8.72 -3.53
C THR A 103 0.25 -7.77 -2.78
N PHE A 104 0.42 -6.57 -3.31
CA PHE A 104 1.13 -5.48 -2.65
C PHE A 104 0.26 -4.23 -2.64
N GLY A 105 0.09 -3.65 -1.47
CA GLY A 105 -0.69 -2.43 -1.28
C GLY A 105 -0.37 -1.78 0.05
N ASN A 106 -0.42 -0.45 0.10
CA ASN A 106 -0.12 0.30 1.32
C ASN A 106 1.22 -0.12 1.99
N ASN A 107 2.28 -0.25 1.19
CA ASN A 107 3.62 -0.67 1.63
C ASN A 107 3.67 -2.04 2.33
N LEU A 108 2.71 -2.92 2.03
CA LEU A 108 2.61 -4.24 2.63
C LEU A 108 2.36 -5.29 1.55
N PHE A 109 3.17 -6.33 1.52
CA PHE A 109 2.85 -7.57 0.83
C PHE A 109 1.92 -8.41 1.70
N ALA A 110 0.88 -8.98 1.10
CA ALA A 110 -0.05 -9.87 1.77
C ALA A 110 -0.32 -11.08 0.88
N ALA A 111 -0.24 -12.28 1.45
CA ALA A 111 -0.53 -13.53 0.77
C ALA A 111 -1.58 -14.33 1.54
N VAL A 112 -2.38 -15.11 0.80
CA VAL A 112 -3.43 -15.96 1.35
C VAL A 112 -3.22 -17.43 0.94
N SER A 113 -3.63 -18.36 1.81
CA SER A 113 -3.56 -19.81 1.54
C SER A 113 -4.93 -20.47 1.66
N GLY A 114 -5.06 -21.56 0.92
CA GLY A 114 -6.23 -22.42 0.95
C GLY A 114 -6.26 -23.43 2.11
N ASP A 115 -5.13 -23.59 2.78
CA ASP A 115 -4.90 -24.61 3.82
C ASP A 115 -4.16 -24.03 5.03
N GLY A 116 -4.11 -24.82 6.11
CA GLY A 116 -3.45 -24.46 7.36
C GLY A 116 -4.30 -23.60 8.29
N THR A 117 -3.76 -23.28 9.47
CA THR A 117 -4.47 -22.50 10.50
C THR A 117 -4.25 -20.99 10.34
N ASN A 118 -3.02 -20.59 10.00
CA ASN A 118 -2.67 -19.19 9.73
C ASN A 118 -2.68 -18.95 8.21
N GLN A 119 -3.85 -18.73 7.65
CA GLN A 119 -4.06 -18.69 6.20
C GLN A 119 -3.72 -17.35 5.54
N VAL A 120 -3.14 -16.43 6.31
CA VAL A 120 -2.66 -15.13 5.83
C VAL A 120 -1.19 -15.00 6.27
N MET A 121 -0.36 -14.42 5.41
CA MET A 121 0.94 -13.91 5.83
C MET A 121 1.17 -12.53 5.25
N THR A 122 1.91 -11.69 5.97
CA THR A 122 2.22 -10.32 5.56
C THR A 122 3.70 -10.02 5.69
N SER A 123 4.19 -9.06 4.89
CA SER A 123 5.57 -8.63 4.92
C SER A 123 5.72 -7.19 4.41
N PRO A 124 6.38 -6.27 5.14
CA PRO A 124 6.66 -4.92 4.63
C PRO A 124 7.82 -4.88 3.63
N ASP A 125 8.70 -5.89 3.63
CA ASP A 125 9.93 -5.92 2.84
C ASP A 125 9.97 -7.05 1.79
N GLY A 126 8.98 -7.95 1.80
CA GLY A 126 8.91 -9.13 0.94
C GLY A 126 9.89 -10.25 1.31
N ILE A 127 10.72 -10.04 2.35
CA ILE A 127 11.80 -10.93 2.77
C ILE A 127 11.43 -11.64 4.07
N ASN A 128 10.96 -10.89 5.08
CA ASN A 128 10.57 -11.40 6.38
C ASN A 128 9.04 -11.46 6.45
N TRP A 129 8.50 -12.67 6.55
CA TRP A 129 7.06 -12.91 6.53
C TRP A 129 6.54 -13.28 7.92
N ILE A 130 5.42 -12.66 8.29
CA ILE A 130 4.75 -12.86 9.57
C ILE A 130 3.40 -13.52 9.31
N SER A 131 3.12 -14.63 9.98
CA SER A 131 1.84 -15.31 9.89
C SER A 131 0.75 -14.52 10.59
N GLN A 132 -0.44 -14.53 10.00
CA GLN A 132 -1.65 -13.87 10.49
C GLN A 132 -2.80 -14.87 10.45
N SER A 133 -3.72 -14.77 11.40
CA SER A 133 -4.95 -15.56 11.36
C SER A 133 -5.89 -14.97 10.31
N ALA A 134 -6.51 -15.84 9.49
CA ALA A 134 -7.63 -15.43 8.66
C ALA A 134 -8.87 -15.19 9.55
N ALA A 135 -9.85 -14.46 9.00
CA ALA A 135 -11.12 -14.23 9.69
C ALA A 135 -11.89 -15.54 9.93
N GLU A 136 -11.78 -16.48 8.98
CA GLU A 136 -12.36 -17.82 9.03
C GLU A 136 -11.40 -18.83 8.38
N ALA A 137 -11.54 -20.11 8.77
CA ALA A 137 -10.80 -21.22 8.18
C ALA A 137 -11.47 -21.70 6.89
N ASN A 138 -11.18 -21.00 5.78
CA ASN A 138 -11.74 -21.24 4.45
C ASN A 138 -10.61 -21.41 3.42
N ASP A 139 -10.91 -21.97 2.26
CA ASP A 139 -9.99 -22.13 1.13
C ASP A 139 -9.86 -20.80 0.35
N TRP A 140 -9.07 -19.86 0.91
CA TRP A 140 -8.85 -18.51 0.35
C TRP A 140 -8.03 -18.56 -0.95
N GLN A 141 -8.65 -18.17 -2.07
CA GLN A 141 -8.09 -18.33 -3.41
C GLN A 141 -7.31 -17.12 -3.92
N ASP A 142 -7.83 -15.92 -3.64
CA ASP A 142 -7.28 -14.69 -4.22
C ASP A 142 -7.35 -13.54 -3.23
N VAL A 143 -6.44 -12.58 -3.38
CA VAL A 143 -6.36 -11.37 -2.58
C VAL A 143 -5.95 -10.19 -3.47
N THR A 144 -6.63 -9.06 -3.29
CA THR A 144 -6.30 -7.80 -3.95
C THR A 144 -6.28 -6.65 -2.95
N PHE A 145 -5.64 -5.55 -3.34
CA PHE A 145 -5.66 -4.31 -2.59
C PHE A 145 -6.41 -3.23 -3.37
N GLY A 146 -7.37 -2.58 -2.71
CA GLY A 146 -8.12 -1.47 -3.29
C GLY A 146 -8.98 -0.78 -2.23
N ASN A 147 -9.25 0.51 -2.41
CA ASN A 147 -9.97 1.32 -1.42
C ASN A 147 -9.36 1.20 -0.01
N ASP A 148 -8.02 1.22 0.05
CA ASP A 148 -7.24 1.09 1.28
C ASP A 148 -7.48 -0.20 2.09
N LEU A 149 -8.02 -1.23 1.45
CA LEU A 149 -8.31 -2.54 2.05
C LEU A 149 -7.65 -3.66 1.26
N LEU A 150 -7.16 -4.66 1.98
CA LEU A 150 -6.95 -5.98 1.43
C LEU A 150 -8.30 -6.70 1.42
N VAL A 151 -8.66 -7.28 0.28
CA VAL A 151 -9.90 -8.04 0.10
C VAL A 151 -9.53 -9.40 -0.45
N ALA A 152 -9.94 -10.46 0.24
CA ALA A 152 -9.70 -11.84 -0.18
C ALA A 152 -11.01 -12.62 -0.34
N VAL A 153 -11.00 -13.61 -1.21
CA VAL A 153 -12.17 -14.45 -1.52
C VAL A 153 -11.86 -15.93 -1.35
N SER A 154 -12.83 -16.73 -0.91
CA SER A 154 -12.72 -18.19 -0.77
C SER A 154 -13.71 -18.93 -1.67
N ILE A 155 -13.49 -20.24 -1.85
CA ILE A 155 -14.40 -21.13 -2.61
C ILE A 155 -15.30 -22.00 -1.72
N ASP A 156 -15.12 -21.96 -0.41
CA ASP A 156 -15.91 -22.64 0.60
C ASP A 156 -16.20 -21.71 1.79
N GLY A 157 -16.86 -22.25 2.82
CA GLY A 157 -17.28 -21.49 4.00
C GLY A 157 -18.58 -20.70 3.78
N THR A 158 -19.12 -20.17 4.87
CA THR A 158 -20.33 -19.33 4.84
C THR A 158 -19.99 -17.90 4.40
N ASN A 159 -18.91 -17.34 4.93
CA ASN A 159 -18.45 -16.00 4.59
C ASN A 159 -17.26 -16.07 3.63
N GLN A 160 -17.55 -16.02 2.33
CA GLN A 160 -16.55 -16.26 1.28
C GLN A 160 -15.74 -15.02 0.88
N VAL A 161 -15.83 -13.94 1.67
CA VAL A 161 -15.08 -12.70 1.48
C VAL A 161 -14.57 -12.24 2.84
N MET A 162 -13.27 -11.95 2.94
CA MET A 162 -12.69 -11.30 4.12
C MET A 162 -12.00 -10.00 3.72
N THR A 163 -11.95 -9.05 4.66
CA THR A 163 -11.27 -7.76 4.48
C THR A 163 -10.28 -7.54 5.63
N SER A 164 -9.17 -6.86 5.36
CA SER A 164 -8.28 -6.40 6.43
C SER A 164 -9.02 -5.43 7.35
N SER A 165 -8.84 -5.56 8.66
CA SER A 165 -9.32 -4.54 9.60
C SER A 165 -8.47 -3.27 9.48
N GLY A 166 -9.14 -2.13 9.45
CA GLY A 166 -8.51 -0.83 9.23
C GLY A 166 -9.06 -0.19 7.96
N HIS A 167 -10.17 0.52 8.10
CA HIS A 167 -10.18 1.81 7.42
C HIS A 167 -8.91 2.52 7.88
N PHE A 168 -8.12 3.06 6.96
CA PHE A 168 -7.49 4.32 7.30
C PHE A 168 -8.65 5.28 7.56
N ALA A 169 -9.12 5.31 8.81
CA ALA A 169 -9.91 6.42 9.27
C ALA A 169 -9.06 7.63 8.91
N THR A 170 -9.60 8.52 8.10
CA THR A 170 -9.11 9.89 8.06
C THR A 170 -8.98 10.32 9.51
N LYS A 171 -7.75 10.39 10.03
CA LYS A 171 -7.52 10.86 11.39
C LYS A 171 -8.06 12.27 11.44
N THR A 172 -9.04 12.49 12.30
CA THR A 172 -9.54 13.83 12.58
C THR A 172 -8.41 14.63 13.23
N ALA A 173 -8.54 15.96 13.26
CA ALA A 173 -7.58 16.81 13.96
C ALA A 173 -7.38 16.39 15.43
N PHE A 174 -8.44 15.85 16.07
CA PHE A 174 -8.40 15.33 17.43
C PHE A 174 -7.61 14.03 17.58
N ASP A 175 -7.68 13.13 16.60
CA ASP A 175 -6.90 11.89 16.60
C ASP A 175 -5.39 12.19 16.49
N VAL A 176 -5.02 13.25 15.76
CA VAL A 176 -3.62 13.68 15.61
C VAL A 176 -3.13 14.42 16.87
N ALA A 177 -3.97 15.27 17.45
CA ALA A 177 -3.63 16.06 18.62
C ALA A 177 -3.47 15.22 19.90
N SER A 178 -4.31 14.19 20.07
CA SER A 178 -4.19 13.21 21.16
C SER A 178 -2.91 12.37 21.10
N LEU A 179 -2.40 12.10 19.90
CA LEU A 179 -1.11 11.42 19.69
C LEU A 179 0.11 12.29 20.00
N ALA A 180 -0.02 13.60 19.83
CA ALA A 180 1.05 14.57 20.04
C ALA A 180 1.04 15.20 21.45
N GLY A 181 0.00 14.95 22.25
CA GLY A 181 -0.20 15.61 23.54
C GLY A 181 -0.46 17.12 23.40
N ILE A 182 -1.10 17.53 22.29
CA ILE A 182 -1.39 18.93 21.96
C ILE A 182 -2.90 19.16 22.12
N ASP A 183 -3.31 20.29 22.69
CA ASP A 183 -4.71 20.68 22.78
C ASP A 183 -5.26 21.15 21.43
N VAL A 184 -6.50 20.78 21.12
CA VAL A 184 -7.24 21.25 19.93
C VAL A 184 -8.14 22.40 20.32
N ALA A 185 -7.93 23.57 19.73
CA ALA A 185 -8.88 24.68 19.84
C ALA A 185 -9.88 24.62 18.67
N VAL A 186 -11.17 24.47 18.98
CA VAL A 186 -12.27 24.58 18.01
C VAL A 186 -12.84 25.99 18.08
N HIS A 187 -12.74 26.76 16.99
CA HIS A 187 -13.45 28.03 16.88
C HIS A 187 -14.76 27.81 16.10
N GLY A 188 -15.88 28.12 16.75
CA GLY A 188 -17.22 28.02 16.15
C GLY A 188 -17.51 29.20 15.25
N GLY A 189 -16.94 29.20 14.04
CA GLY A 189 -17.23 30.18 13.00
C GLY A 189 -16.15 30.19 11.93
N ILE A 190 -16.54 30.16 10.66
CA ILE A 190 -15.63 30.48 9.56
C ILE A 190 -15.53 32.01 9.52
N GLU A 191 -14.63 32.60 10.30
CA GLU A 191 -14.19 33.98 10.07
C GLU A 191 -12.91 33.95 9.23
N HIS A 192 -13.09 34.07 7.91
CA HIS A 192 -12.03 34.56 7.05
C HIS A 192 -12.04 36.09 7.10
N GLY A 193 -11.02 36.67 7.73
CA GLY A 193 -10.71 38.10 7.62
C GLY A 193 -10.93 38.88 8.92
N GLU A 194 -9.81 39.41 9.45
CA GLU A 194 -9.65 40.40 10.53
C GLU A 194 -9.67 39.90 11.99
N MET A 195 -8.48 39.46 12.47
CA MET A 195 -7.94 39.42 13.86
C MET A 195 -8.87 38.98 15.02
N GLU A 196 -8.55 38.01 15.89
CA GLU A 196 -7.31 37.78 16.65
C GLU A 196 -7.09 36.27 16.91
N HIS A 197 -5.89 35.75 16.62
CA HIS A 197 -5.49 34.43 17.14
C HIS A 197 -4.96 34.57 18.57
N GLY A 198 -5.87 34.50 19.54
CA GLY A 198 -5.56 34.51 20.96
C GLY A 198 -5.91 33.20 21.65
N GLN A 199 -5.12 32.15 21.44
CA GLN A 199 -4.72 31.19 22.49
C GLN A 199 -3.64 30.25 21.94
N ILE A 200 -2.42 30.48 22.42
CA ILE A 200 -1.22 29.69 22.13
C ILE A 200 -1.26 28.54 23.15
N GLY A 201 -1.35 27.29 22.70
CA GLY A 201 -1.13 26.15 23.60
C GLY A 201 0.27 26.24 24.22
N GLU A 202 0.49 25.64 25.40
CA GLU A 202 1.75 25.78 26.17
C GLU A 202 3.04 25.51 25.37
N GLN A 203 2.95 24.81 24.23
CA GLN A 203 4.07 24.42 23.36
C GLN A 203 4.22 25.28 22.08
N GLY A 204 3.41 26.31 21.85
CA GLY A 204 3.61 27.24 20.73
C GLY A 204 3.15 26.75 19.34
N ILE A 205 2.34 25.68 19.27
CA ILE A 205 1.76 25.15 18.03
C ILE A 205 0.24 25.11 18.18
N THR A 206 -0.48 25.67 17.19
CA THR A 206 -1.94 25.59 17.12
C THR A 206 -2.37 24.81 15.89
N LEU A 207 -3.25 23.83 16.07
CA LEU A 207 -3.91 23.09 14.99
C LEU A 207 -5.29 23.72 14.75
N ILE A 208 -5.58 24.12 13.50
CA ILE A 208 -6.91 24.64 13.12
C ILE A 208 -7.51 23.70 12.07
N ALA A 209 -8.72 23.22 12.33
CA ALA A 209 -9.49 22.38 11.43
C ALA A 209 -10.92 22.90 11.29
N ASN A 210 -11.43 22.97 10.06
CA ASN A 210 -12.83 23.28 9.80
C ASN A 210 -13.68 22.01 9.99
N TYR A 211 -14.71 22.08 10.83
CA TYR A 211 -15.70 21.02 11.05
C TYR A 211 -17.12 21.61 10.92
N ILE A 212 -18.07 20.81 10.44
CA ILE A 212 -19.50 21.18 10.40
C ILE A 212 -20.13 20.63 11.69
N ASP A 213 -20.55 21.53 12.58
CA ASP A 213 -21.36 21.19 13.74
C ASP A 213 -22.77 20.80 13.28
N GLU A 214 -23.12 19.51 13.35
CA GLU A 214 -24.41 18.98 12.85
C GLU A 214 -25.63 19.53 13.61
N ASP A 215 -25.43 20.08 14.82
CA ASP A 215 -26.48 20.64 15.66
C ASP A 215 -26.70 22.16 15.43
N LYS A 216 -25.90 22.79 14.57
CA LYS A 216 -26.05 24.21 14.20
C LYS A 216 -26.36 24.34 12.72
N ASP A 217 -27.61 24.68 12.43
CA ASP A 217 -28.08 25.03 11.09
C ASP A 217 -27.50 26.40 10.64
N ILE A 218 -26.23 26.38 10.24
CA ILE A 218 -25.57 27.51 9.59
C ILE A 218 -25.83 27.41 8.09
N GLY A 219 -27.02 27.84 7.68
CA GLY A 219 -27.52 27.72 6.31
C GLY A 219 -26.47 28.01 5.24
N PHE A 220 -26.00 26.95 4.57
CA PHE A 220 -25.21 27.02 3.36
C PHE A 220 -25.78 26.06 2.33
N ASP A 221 -26.14 26.61 1.17
CA ASP A 221 -26.37 25.85 -0.06
C ASP A 221 -25.01 25.56 -0.70
N THR A 222 -24.41 24.42 -0.38
CA THR A 222 -23.25 23.93 -1.11
C THR A 222 -23.36 22.43 -1.32
N GLY A 223 -23.77 22.03 -2.52
CA GLY A 223 -23.65 20.65 -3.03
C GLY A 223 -22.21 20.17 -3.21
N ALA A 224 -21.30 20.50 -2.29
CA ALA A 224 -19.90 20.07 -2.32
C ALA A 224 -19.45 19.63 -0.92
N THR A 225 -18.93 18.41 -0.85
CA THR A 225 -18.27 17.83 0.32
C THR A 225 -17.03 18.66 0.65
N LEU A 226 -17.08 19.48 1.71
CA LEU A 226 -15.91 20.20 2.19
C LEU A 226 -14.92 19.19 2.79
N ARG A 227 -13.74 19.08 2.19
CA ARG A 227 -12.62 18.30 2.74
C ARG A 227 -11.86 19.16 3.72
N SER A 228 -11.59 18.62 4.90
CA SER A 228 -10.82 19.24 5.98
C SER A 228 -9.53 19.86 5.44
N THR A 229 -9.40 21.18 5.61
CA THR A 229 -8.18 21.94 5.31
C THR A 229 -7.42 22.12 6.61
N PHE A 230 -6.10 21.90 6.61
CA PHE A 230 -5.23 22.00 7.78
C PHE A 230 -4.32 23.22 7.65
N PHE A 231 -4.14 23.98 8.74
CA PHE A 231 -3.15 25.04 8.84
C PHE A 231 -2.22 24.78 10.02
N VAL A 232 -0.92 24.94 9.79
CA VAL A 232 0.11 24.97 10.85
C VAL A 232 0.68 26.38 10.88
N GLY A 233 0.34 27.15 11.91
CA GLY A 233 0.81 28.52 12.13
C GLY A 233 1.56 28.65 13.46
N GLY A 234 2.65 29.41 13.47
CA GLY A 234 3.49 29.68 14.66
C GLY A 234 4.76 30.46 14.29
N ASN A 235 5.41 31.09 15.27
CA ASN A 235 6.59 31.93 15.03
C ASN A 235 7.81 31.09 14.57
N PRO A 236 8.51 31.48 13.49
CA PRO A 236 9.65 30.73 12.99
C PRO A 236 10.92 31.13 13.75
N ILE A 237 11.52 30.23 14.52
CA ILE A 237 12.92 30.41 14.97
C ILE A 237 13.66 29.07 15.00
N GLY A 238 14.49 28.84 13.98
CA GLY A 238 15.70 28.03 14.09
C GLY A 238 15.56 26.50 14.26
N THR A 239 14.36 25.93 14.17
CA THR A 239 14.18 24.48 14.29
C THR A 239 14.04 23.81 12.93
N PHE A 240 15.02 22.97 12.61
CA PHE A 240 14.94 22.03 11.50
C PHE A 240 14.08 20.85 11.95
N ALA A 241 13.01 20.57 11.22
CA ALA A 241 12.34 19.28 11.33
C ALA A 241 13.20 18.25 10.59
N ASN A 242 13.80 17.32 11.33
CA ASN A 242 14.48 16.18 10.71
C ASN A 242 13.42 15.22 10.19
N VAL A 243 13.29 15.15 8.87
CA VAL A 243 12.48 14.14 8.20
C VAL A 243 13.40 13.00 7.84
N LEU A 244 13.09 11.79 8.35
CA LEU A 244 13.77 10.58 7.91
C LEU A 244 13.66 10.48 6.39
N LYS A 245 14.79 10.24 5.70
CA LYS A 245 14.84 10.08 4.23
C LYS A 245 13.73 9.17 3.68
N ALA A 246 13.40 8.10 4.39
CA ALA A 246 12.35 7.14 4.03
C ALA A 246 10.93 7.76 3.92
N ARG A 247 10.72 8.95 4.49
CA ARG A 247 9.44 9.67 4.50
C ARG A 247 9.43 10.90 3.59
N GLU A 248 10.48 11.08 2.81
CA GLU A 248 10.63 12.22 1.89
C GLU A 248 9.47 12.30 0.88
N ASP A 249 9.02 11.17 0.36
CA ASP A 249 7.95 11.13 -0.64
C ASP A 249 6.56 11.45 -0.05
N GLU A 250 6.26 10.94 1.16
CA GLU A 250 5.05 11.31 1.90
C GLU A 250 4.98 12.82 2.13
N PHE A 251 6.11 13.40 2.55
CA PHE A 251 6.20 14.82 2.83
C PHE A 251 6.13 15.69 1.56
N ARG A 252 6.78 15.27 0.46
CA ARG A 252 6.70 15.95 -0.84
C ARG A 252 5.28 15.95 -1.39
N GLN A 253 4.55 14.83 -1.28
CA GLN A 253 3.16 14.77 -1.69
C GLN A 253 2.25 15.65 -0.83
N LEU A 254 2.57 15.81 0.46
CA LEU A 254 1.87 16.73 1.35
C LEU A 254 2.09 18.19 0.91
N ILE A 255 3.33 18.60 0.65
CA ILE A 255 3.68 19.96 0.16
C ILE A 255 3.03 20.26 -1.20
N LEU A 256 3.03 19.31 -2.13
CA LEU A 256 2.45 19.49 -3.45
C LEU A 256 0.92 19.68 -3.43
N LYS A 257 0.25 19.20 -2.37
CA LYS A 257 -1.17 19.45 -2.12
C LYS A 257 -1.43 20.82 -1.46
N ILE A 258 -0.38 21.50 -0.97
CA ILE A 258 -0.41 22.85 -0.40
C ILE A 258 0.06 23.85 -1.48
N LYS A 259 -0.71 24.02 -2.56
CA LYS A 259 -0.53 25.22 -3.39
C LYS A 259 -1.50 26.30 -2.90
N PRO A 260 -1.04 27.36 -2.21
CA PRO A 260 -1.85 28.54 -2.04
C PRO A 260 -1.85 29.30 -3.38
N VAL A 261 -3.03 29.71 -3.83
CA VAL A 261 -3.12 30.93 -4.63
C VAL A 261 -2.87 32.05 -3.62
N SER A 262 -1.72 32.72 -3.71
CA SER A 262 -1.26 33.84 -2.87
C SER A 262 -0.79 33.56 -1.43
N SER A 263 0.34 32.86 -1.28
CA SER A 263 1.34 33.08 -0.20
C SER A 263 2.59 32.25 -0.48
N ILE A 264 3.78 32.87 -0.46
CA ILE A 264 5.07 32.17 -0.61
C ILE A 264 5.63 31.94 0.80
N GLY A 265 5.49 30.73 1.32
CA GLY A 265 6.25 30.26 2.47
C GLY A 265 7.44 29.44 1.99
N TYR A 266 8.66 29.80 2.38
CA TYR A 266 9.84 28.99 2.11
C TYR A 266 10.13 28.09 3.31
N LEU A 267 10.08 26.77 3.10
CA LEU A 267 10.50 25.76 4.06
C LEU A 267 11.86 25.20 3.61
N PHE A 268 12.90 25.39 4.41
CA PHE A 268 14.21 24.79 4.18
C PHE A 268 14.35 23.51 5.01
N ILE A 269 14.61 22.39 4.34
CA ILE A 269 14.64 21.06 4.96
C ILE A 269 16.04 20.47 4.79
N ASN A 270 16.58 19.93 5.88
CA ASN A 270 17.81 19.16 5.86
C ASN A 270 17.45 17.67 5.95
N PHE A 271 17.94 16.89 4.99
CA PHE A 271 17.71 15.44 4.95
C PHE A 271 18.95 14.75 5.52
N ASN A 272 18.80 14.02 6.62
CA ASN A 272 19.83 13.14 7.19
C ASN A 272 19.54 11.68 6.85
#